data_AF-A0A3C0UI68-F1
#
_entry.id   AF-A0A3C0UI68-F1
#
_cell.length_a   1.000
_cell.length_b   1.000
_cell.length_c   1.000
_cell.angle_alpha   90.00
_cell.angle_beta   90.00
_cell.angle_gamma   90.00
#
_symmetry.space_group_name_H-M   'P 1'
#
loop_
_entity.id
_entity.type
_entity.pdbx_description
1 polymer ?
#
loop_
_entity_poly.entity_id
_entity_poly.type
_entity_poly.pdbx_seq_one_letter_code
_entity_poly.pdbx_strand_id
1 'polypeptide(L)' 'MKNTLYDEFVDRVRTESDIISVISEYIPLKKKGKNFWGCCPFHNEKTPSFSVAPDKGF' A
#
# COMPACT_ATOMS: atom_id res chain seq x y z
N MET A 1 17.07 -10.06 -21.77
CA MET A 1 16.76 -8.72 -22.33
C MET A 1 15.78 -8.04 -21.38
N LYS A 2 16.13 -6.87 -20.84
CA LYS A 2 15.15 -6.05 -20.10
C LYS A 2 14.20 -5.43 -21.11
N ASN A 3 12.90 -5.48 -20.83
CA ASN A 3 11.89 -4.86 -21.66
C ASN A 3 11.71 -3.42 -21.16
N THR A 4 12.57 -2.51 -21.63
CA THR A 4 12.70 -1.14 -21.10
C THR A 4 11.36 -0.39 -21.07
N LEU A 5 10.51 -0.57 -22.09
CA LEU A 5 9.19 0.06 -22.14
C LEU A 5 8.23 -0.47 -21.06
N TYR A 6 8.31 -1.76 -20.76
CA TYR A 6 7.50 -2.36 -19.72
C TYR A 6 7.97 -1.92 -18.34
N ASP A 7 9.29 -1.85 -18.12
CA ASP A 7 9.87 -1.40 -16.85
C ASP A 7 9.46 0.06 -16.57
N GLU A 8 9.55 0.96 -17.56
CA GLU A 8 9.09 2.35 -17.47
C GLU A 8 7.60 2.46 -17.17
N PHE A 9 6.78 1.60 -17.79
CA PHE A 9 5.35 1.55 -17.52
C PHE A 9 5.06 1.14 -16.07
N VAL A 10 5.72 0.08 -15.59
CA VAL A 10 5.56 -0.41 -14.21
C VAL A 10 5.98 0.67 -13.21
N ASP A 11 7.09 1.35 -13.45
CA ASP A 11 7.57 2.41 -12.57
C ASP A 11 6.59 3.59 -12.55
N ARG A 12 6.04 3.98 -13.71
CA ARG A 12 4.99 5.02 -13.77
C ARG A 12 3.76 4.64 -12.95
N VAL A 13 3.28 3.40 -13.07
CA VAL A 13 2.15 2.91 -12.26
C VAL A 13 2.47 3.00 -10.77
N ARG A 14 3.67 2.58 -10.34
CA ARG A 14 4.09 2.65 -8.94
C ARG A 14 4.16 4.09 -8.42
N THR A 15 4.70 5.02 -9.22
CA THR A 15 4.87 6.43 -8.79
C THR A 15 3.56 7.21 -8.77
N GLU A 16 2.63 6.88 -9.66
CA GLU A 16 1.32 7.57 -9.74
C GLU A 16 0.29 6.97 -8.77
N SER A 17 0.53 5.79 -8.21
CA SER A 17 -0.39 5.13 -7.28
C SER A 17 -0.14 5.57 -5.83
N ASP A 18 -1.15 6.13 -5.18
CA ASP A 18 -1.15 6.31 -3.72
C ASP A 18 -1.63 5.03 -3.04
N ILE A 19 -0.70 4.31 -2.41
CA ILE A 19 -0.98 3.05 -1.72
C ILE A 19 -1.98 3.21 -0.55
N ILE A 20 -2.04 4.39 0.08
CA ILE A 20 -3.01 4.65 1.15
C ILE A 20 -4.42 4.69 0.59
N SER A 21 -4.62 5.44 -0.50
CA SER A 21 -5.90 5.52 -1.20
C SER A 21 -6.37 4.14 -1.66
N VAL A 22 -5.50 3.39 -2.34
CA VAL A 22 -5.83 2.04 -2.85
C VAL A 22 -6.30 1.10 -1.74
N ILE A 23 -5.58 1.04 -0.62
CA ILE A 23 -5.94 0.12 0.48
C ILE A 23 -7.18 0.60 1.24
N SER A 24 -7.38 1.92 1.34
CA SER A 24 -8.52 2.52 2.05
C SER A 24 -9.87 2.21 1.40
N GLU A 25 -9.90 1.80 0.13
CA GLU A 25 -11.10 1.28 -0.54
C GLU A 25 -11.55 -0.07 0.02
N TYR A 26 -10.66 -0.82 0.67
CA TYR A 26 -10.94 -2.18 1.17
C TYR A 26 -11.09 -2.24 2.68
N ILE A 27 -10.25 -1.51 3.41
CA ILE A 27 -10.24 -1.53 4.88
C ILE A 27 -10.07 -0.13 5.45
N PRO A 28 -10.65 0.17 6.63
CA PRO A 28 -10.40 1.41 7.32
C PRO A 28 -8.95 1.45 7.82
N LEU A 29 -8.25 2.53 7.49
CA LEU A 29 -6.90 2.80 7.97
C LEU A 29 -6.90 4.01 8.92
N LYS A 30 -6.10 3.92 9.99
CA LYS A 30 -5.86 5.02 10.93
C LYS A 30 -4.38 5.34 11.01
N LYS A 31 -4.02 6.62 10.90
CA LYS A 31 -2.63 7.09 11.05
C LYS A 31 -2.14 6.87 12.48
N LYS A 32 -0.96 6.24 12.63
CA LYS A 32 -0.24 6.04 13.90
C LYS A 32 1.26 6.24 13.66
N GLY A 33 1.77 7.39 14.07
CA GLY A 33 3.14 7.80 13.76
C GLY A 33 3.30 8.06 12.26
N LYS A 34 4.32 7.45 11.65
CA LYS A 34 4.60 7.55 10.21
C LYS A 34 3.73 6.63 9.34
N ASN A 35 3.14 5.60 9.94
CA ASN A 35 2.40 4.56 9.22
C ASN A 35 0.89 4.70 9.41
N PHE A 36 0.14 3.93 8.62
CA PHE A 36 -1.29 3.73 8.74
C PHE A 36 -1.58 2.29 9.16
N TRP A 37 -2.61 2.09 9.98
CA TRP A 37 -2.90 0.79 10.58
C TRP A 37 -4.39 0.42 10.44
N GLY A 38 -4.65 -0.86 10.21
CA GLY A 38 -6.00 -1.44 10.14
C GLY A 38 -6.00 -2.92 10.53
N CYS A 39 -7.19 -3.54 10.60
CA CYS A 39 -7.31 -4.99 10.72
C CYS A 39 -6.88 -5.65 9.41
N CYS A 40 -6.17 -6.77 9.50
CA CYS A 40 -5.69 -7.48 8.32
C CYS A 40 -6.85 -8.06 7.50
N PRO A 41 -6.94 -7.79 6.19
CA PRO A 41 -7.99 -8.37 5.35
C PRO A 41 -7.76 -9.86 5.06
N PHE A 42 -6.57 -10.38 5.35
CA PHE A 42 -6.19 -11.78 5.08
C PHE A 42 -6.39 -12.71 6.29
N HIS A 43 -6.54 -12.15 7.49
CA HIS A 43 -6.74 -12.92 8.72
C HIS A 43 -7.93 -12.35 9.49
N ASN A 44 -8.88 -13.20 9.88
CA ASN A 44 -10.09 -12.76 10.57
C ASN A 44 -9.82 -12.42 12.05
N GLU A 45 -9.35 -11.20 12.30
CA GLU A 45 -8.93 -10.71 13.61
C GLU A 45 -9.69 -9.45 14.04
N LYS A 46 -9.64 -9.13 15.35
CA LYS A 46 -10.25 -7.92 15.92
C LYS A 46 -9.23 -6.82 16.26
N THR A 47 -7.94 -7.16 16.27
CA THR A 47 -6.85 -6.25 16.64
C THR A 47 -6.13 -5.80 15.38
N PRO A 48 -5.84 -4.49 15.20
CA PRO A 48 -5.10 -4.03 14.03
C PRO A 48 -3.69 -4.65 13.96
N SER A 49 -3.41 -5.44 12.92
CA SER A 49 -2.09 -6.00 12.64
C SER A 49 -1.51 -5.60 11.28
N PHE A 50 -2.30 -4.94 10.43
CA PHE A 50 -1.88 -4.52 9.10
C PHE A 50 -1.34 -3.10 9.13
N SER A 51 -0.09 -2.90 8.68
CA SER A 51 0.58 -1.60 8.64
C SER A 51 0.94 -1.22 7.21
N VAL A 52 0.63 0.02 6.82
CA VAL A 52 1.03 0.62 5.55
C VAL A 52 2.00 1.77 5.82
N ALA A 53 3.18 1.72 5.20
CA ALA A 53 4.22 2.73 5.31
C ALA A 53 4.37 3.45 3.96
N PRO A 54 3.75 4.63 3.78
CA PRO A 54 3.75 5.32 2.48
C PRO A 54 5.15 5.81 2.07
N ASP A 55 6.04 6.01 3.04
CA ASP A 55 7.42 6.47 2.85
C ASP A 55 8.40 5.37 2.46
N LYS A 56 8.03 4.11 2.65
CA LYS A 56 8.88 2.97 2.26
C LYS A 56 8.80 2.64 0.77
N GLY A 57 7.91 3.31 0.03
CA GLY A 57 7.70 3.05 -1.40
C GLY A 57 7.34 1.58 -1.69
N PHE A 58 7.33 1.24 -2.97
CA PHE A 58 7.55 -0.11 -3.45
C PHE A 58 9.02 -0.24 -3.89
#